data_AF-A0A920NDS8-F1
#
_entry.id   AF-A0A920NDS8-F1
#
_cell.length_a   1.000
_cell.length_b   1.000
_cell.length_c   1.000
_cell.angle_alpha   90.00
_cell.angle_beta   90.00
_cell.angle_gamma   90.00
#
_symmetry.space_group_name_H-M   'P 1'
#
loop_
_entity.id
_entity.type
_entity.pdbx_description
1 polymer ?
#
loop_
_entity_poly.entity_id
_entity_poly.type
_entity_poly.pdbx_seq_one_letter_code
_entity_poly.pdbx_strand_id
1 'polypeptide(L)'
;MKKFINGKMINLAEPKLGSKVIFKTDDFFASANRIINPNPPSLKKEFLTNREKWMDGWETRRRRRKGFDYLIIKFGKPKGKIFKLTLIHLFLMEPTNLCFLEACHSNKKLNIKTKWIKILNKKKLKPKKS
;
A
#
# COMPACT_ATOMS: atom_id res chain seq x y z
N MET A 1 7.13 22.87 -5.65
CA MET A 1 5.76 22.39 -5.35
C MET A 1 5.81 21.36 -4.22
N LYS A 2 4.90 21.42 -3.23
CA LYS A 2 4.82 20.39 -2.17
C LYS A 2 4.44 19.04 -2.81
N LYS A 3 5.30 18.02 -2.71
CA LYS A 3 5.19 16.70 -3.38
C LYS A 3 3.88 15.93 -3.15
N PHE A 4 3.00 16.38 -2.25
CA PHE A 4 1.74 15.74 -1.89
C PHE A 4 0.48 16.47 -2.39
N ILE A 5 0.63 17.61 -3.07
CA ILE A 5 -0.47 18.37 -3.65
C ILE A 5 -0.47 18.16 -5.17
N ASN A 6 -1.56 17.64 -5.72
CA ASN A 6 -1.78 17.49 -7.15
C ASN A 6 -3.05 18.27 -7.55
N GLY A 7 -2.87 19.49 -8.08
CA GLY A 7 -3.98 20.43 -8.28
C GLY A 7 -4.66 20.80 -6.95
N LYS A 8 -6.01 20.69 -6.88
CA LYS A 8 -6.80 20.88 -5.66
C LYS A 8 -6.86 19.63 -4.75
N MET A 9 -6.14 18.56 -5.06
CA MET A 9 -6.16 17.30 -4.30
C MET A 9 -4.91 17.11 -3.45
N ILE A 10 -5.07 16.41 -2.33
CA ILE A 10 -3.98 16.04 -1.42
C ILE A 10 -3.85 14.51 -1.33
N ASN A 11 -2.61 14.01 -1.28
CA ASN A 11 -2.35 12.60 -1.00
C ASN A 11 -2.60 12.29 0.48
N LEU A 12 -3.77 11.71 0.79
CA LEU A 12 -4.14 11.34 2.17
C LEU A 12 -3.23 10.27 2.78
N ALA A 13 -2.52 9.48 1.98
CA ALA A 13 -1.60 8.46 2.47
C ALA A 13 -0.20 9.01 2.83
N GLU A 14 0.07 10.29 2.57
CA GLU A 14 1.37 10.93 2.80
C GLU A 14 1.79 10.90 4.29
N PRO A 15 2.98 10.34 4.63
CA PRO A 15 3.50 10.29 5.99
C PRO A 15 3.59 11.65 6.67
N LYS A 16 3.92 12.72 5.91
CA LYS A 16 3.98 14.10 6.42
C LYS A 16 2.65 14.61 6.97
N LEU A 17 1.52 14.00 6.59
CA LEU A 17 0.21 14.33 7.16
C LEU A 17 -0.09 13.57 8.45
N GLY A 18 0.82 12.70 8.90
CA GLY A 18 0.64 11.79 10.03
C GLY A 18 0.12 10.40 9.63
N SER A 19 0.06 10.10 8.32
CA SER A 19 -0.40 8.81 7.82
C SER A 19 0.62 7.72 8.10
N LYS A 20 0.13 6.54 8.49
CA LYS A 20 1.00 5.41 8.87
C LYS A 20 0.36 4.06 8.59
N VAL A 21 1.20 3.08 8.28
CA VAL A 21 0.79 1.68 8.28
C VAL A 21 0.63 1.24 9.74
N ILE A 22 -0.58 0.81 10.11
CA ILE A 22 -0.91 0.40 11.49
C ILE A 22 -1.06 -1.11 11.65
N PHE A 23 -1.16 -1.84 10.54
CA PHE A 23 -1.20 -3.30 10.53
C PHE A 23 -0.71 -3.83 9.19
N LYS A 24 -0.13 -5.03 9.22
CA LYS A 24 0.28 -5.80 8.05
C LYS A 24 0.28 -7.28 8.41
N THR A 25 -0.03 -8.11 7.44
CA THR A 25 -0.04 -9.57 7.57
C THR A 25 1.36 -10.18 7.49
N ASP A 26 2.22 -9.63 6.64
CA ASP A 26 3.61 -10.03 6.45
C ASP A 26 4.40 -8.84 5.88
N ASP A 27 5.73 -8.84 5.99
CA ASP A 27 6.63 -7.85 5.36
C ASP A 27 8.03 -8.40 5.15
N PHE A 28 8.10 -9.70 4.80
CA PHE A 28 9.34 -10.44 4.77
C PHE A 28 10.35 -9.90 3.75
N PHE A 29 9.95 -9.61 2.51
CA PHE A 29 10.91 -9.21 1.47
C PHE A 29 11.08 -7.68 1.40
N ALA A 30 9.99 -6.92 1.56
CA ALA A 30 10.05 -5.47 1.64
C ALA A 30 9.06 -4.92 2.67
N SER A 31 9.45 -3.87 3.39
CA SER A 31 8.66 -3.31 4.49
C SER A 31 7.41 -2.60 4.00
N ALA A 32 6.25 -2.92 4.59
CA ALA A 32 4.98 -2.26 4.27
C ALA A 32 4.99 -0.73 4.44
N ASN A 33 5.85 -0.20 5.32
CA ASN A 33 5.99 1.24 5.55
C ASN A 33 6.47 2.00 4.30
N ARG A 34 7.07 1.31 3.32
CA ARG A 34 7.51 1.91 2.06
C ARG A 34 6.37 2.20 1.10
N ILE A 35 5.20 1.56 1.24
CA ILE A 35 4.04 1.82 0.35
C ILE A 35 3.57 3.27 0.40
N ILE A 36 3.74 3.94 1.55
CA ILE A 36 3.34 5.33 1.72
C ILE A 36 4.48 6.32 1.39
N ASN A 37 5.62 5.84 0.92
CA ASN A 37 6.72 6.70 0.48
C ASN A 37 6.28 7.55 -0.72
N PRO A 38 6.40 8.90 -0.67
CA PRO A 38 5.99 9.75 -1.79
C PRO A 38 6.97 9.75 -2.96
N ASN A 39 8.17 9.20 -2.79
CA ASN A 39 9.12 9.11 -3.90
C ASN A 39 8.69 7.99 -4.87
N PRO A 40 8.99 8.13 -6.17
CA PRO A 40 8.75 7.06 -7.13
C PRO A 40 9.42 5.76 -6.68
N PRO A 41 8.77 4.60 -6.83
CA PRO A 41 9.35 3.33 -6.43
C PRO A 41 10.60 3.05 -7.25
N SER A 42 11.64 2.55 -6.59
CA SER A 42 12.92 2.21 -7.21
C SER A 42 13.33 0.78 -6.87
N LEU A 43 13.96 0.11 -7.83
CA LEU A 43 14.63 -1.15 -7.61
C LEU A 43 16.13 -0.89 -7.58
N LYS A 44 16.79 -1.24 -6.47
CA LYS A 44 18.24 -1.05 -6.34
C LYS A 44 18.91 -2.41 -6.45
N LYS A 45 19.19 -2.84 -7.69
CA LYS A 45 19.76 -4.17 -7.99
C LYS A 45 21.13 -4.40 -7.34
N GLU A 46 21.89 -3.33 -7.12
CA GLU A 46 23.22 -3.34 -6.49
C GLU A 46 23.15 -3.49 -4.96
N PHE A 47 21.99 -3.22 -4.36
CA PHE A 47 21.79 -3.30 -2.92
C PHE A 47 21.06 -4.60 -2.59
N LEU A 48 21.74 -5.49 -1.88
CA LEU A 48 21.14 -6.70 -1.33
C LEU A 48 20.69 -6.42 0.11
N THR A 49 19.52 -6.92 0.45
CA THR A 49 19.13 -7.12 1.85
C THR A 49 19.57 -8.51 2.29
N ASN A 50 19.46 -8.81 3.58
CA ASN A 50 19.73 -10.15 4.12
C ASN A 50 18.77 -11.25 3.60
N ARG A 51 17.83 -10.89 2.71
CA ARG A 51 16.81 -11.79 2.17
C ARG A 51 16.86 -11.81 0.64
N GLU A 52 16.74 -10.65 0.00
CA GLU A 52 16.71 -10.50 -1.48
C GLU A 52 17.24 -9.12 -1.94
N LYS A 53 17.20 -8.86 -3.25
CA LYS A 53 17.49 -7.52 -3.82
C LYS A 53 16.58 -6.48 -3.19
N TRP A 54 17.15 -5.34 -2.85
CA TRP A 54 16.40 -4.24 -2.26
C TRP A 54 15.42 -3.67 -3.28
N MET A 55 14.15 -3.58 -2.87
CA MET A 55 13.12 -2.89 -3.62
C MET A 55 12.30 -1.95 -2.74
N ASP A 56 11.85 -0.87 -3.37
CA ASP A 56 10.84 0.01 -2.81
C ASP A 56 9.44 -0.61 -2.97
N GLY A 57 8.56 -0.34 -2.00
CA GLY A 57 7.26 -0.99 -1.88
C GLY A 57 7.18 -2.09 -0.81
N TRP A 58 6.17 -2.95 -0.92
CA TRP A 58 5.84 -3.99 0.05
C TRP A 58 5.77 -5.34 -0.64
N GLU A 59 6.46 -6.32 -0.08
CA GLU A 59 6.50 -7.67 -0.63
C GLU A 59 6.48 -8.71 0.50
N THR A 60 5.57 -9.67 0.35
CA THR A 60 5.30 -10.75 1.30
C THR A 60 5.82 -12.07 0.77
N ARG A 61 5.97 -13.06 1.66
CA ARG A 61 6.26 -14.43 1.25
C ARG A 61 5.14 -14.97 0.38
N ARG A 62 5.50 -15.84 -0.57
CA ARG A 62 4.51 -16.61 -1.33
C ARG A 62 3.61 -17.40 -0.39
N ARG A 63 2.32 -17.08 -0.42
CA ARG A 63 1.32 -17.74 0.39
C ARG A 63 0.92 -19.08 -0.24
N ARG A 64 1.00 -20.17 0.55
CA ARG A 64 0.57 -21.54 0.16
C ARG A 64 -0.77 -21.96 0.77
N ARG A 65 -1.46 -21.02 1.43
CA ARG A 65 -2.74 -21.23 2.14
C ARG A 65 -3.80 -20.28 1.58
N LYS A 66 -5.08 -20.64 1.73
CA LYS A 66 -6.21 -19.77 1.33
C LYS A 66 -6.13 -18.38 2.00
N GLY A 67 -6.63 -17.36 1.32
CA GLY A 67 -6.71 -15.98 1.80
C GLY A 67 -5.80 -15.01 1.05
N PHE A 68 -5.62 -13.82 1.62
CA PHE A 68 -4.88 -12.71 1.03
C PHE A 68 -3.97 -12.07 2.08
N ASP A 69 -2.86 -11.51 1.62
CA ASP A 69 -2.07 -10.60 2.43
C ASP A 69 -2.63 -9.19 2.28
N TYR A 70 -2.75 -8.50 3.41
CA TYR A 70 -3.23 -7.13 3.46
C TYR A 70 -2.42 -6.30 4.47
N LEU A 71 -2.56 -4.98 4.33
CA LEU A 71 -2.10 -3.98 5.27
C LEU A 71 -3.22 -2.98 5.55
N ILE A 72 -3.08 -2.23 6.63
CA ILE A 72 -4.02 -1.18 7.01
C ILE A 72 -3.25 0.14 7.15
N ILE A 73 -3.68 1.16 6.42
CA ILE A 73 -3.15 2.52 6.51
C ILE A 73 -4.14 3.37 7.30
N LYS A 74 -3.67 4.01 8.37
CA LYS A 74 -4.39 5.08 9.05
C LYS A 74 -3.98 6.41 8.41
N PHE A 75 -4.95 7.15 7.88
CA PHE A 75 -4.69 8.52 7.43
C PHE A 75 -4.45 9.44 8.62
N GLY A 76 -3.50 10.37 8.48
CA GLY A 76 -3.18 11.33 9.52
C GLY A 76 -4.19 12.48 9.62
N LYS A 77 -4.99 12.71 8.57
CA LYS A 77 -6.15 13.61 8.63
C LYS A 77 -7.41 12.83 9.01
N PRO A 78 -8.20 13.31 9.99
CA PRO A 78 -9.34 12.57 10.53
C PRO A 78 -10.53 12.49 9.57
N LYS A 79 -10.66 13.46 8.64
CA LYS A 79 -11.73 13.53 7.65
C LYS A 79 -11.15 13.83 6.27
N GLY A 80 -11.75 13.22 5.25
CA GLY A 80 -11.39 13.44 3.85
C GLY A 80 -12.30 12.64 2.93
N LYS A 81 -12.41 13.09 1.67
CA LYS A 81 -13.07 12.35 0.59
C LYS A 81 -12.00 11.79 -0.34
N ILE A 82 -12.14 10.52 -0.72
CA ILE A 82 -11.23 9.85 -1.66
C ILE A 82 -11.83 10.01 -3.05
N PHE A 83 -11.17 10.80 -3.91
CA PHE A 83 -11.60 11.01 -5.31
C PHE A 83 -10.79 10.20 -6.31
N LYS A 84 -9.53 9.91 -5.99
CA LYS A 84 -8.60 9.20 -6.85
C LYS A 84 -7.78 8.23 -6.03
N LEU A 85 -7.68 7.00 -6.53
CA LEU A 85 -6.76 5.99 -6.03
C LEU A 85 -5.64 5.80 -7.06
N THR A 86 -4.39 5.78 -6.60
CA THR A 86 -3.24 5.42 -7.44
C THR A 86 -2.55 4.24 -6.80
N LEU A 87 -2.48 3.12 -7.53
CA LEU A 87 -1.75 1.93 -7.15
C LEU A 87 -0.58 1.78 -8.12
N ILE A 88 0.65 1.86 -7.61
CA ILE A 88 1.85 1.68 -8.40
C ILE A 88 2.38 0.29 -8.13
N HIS A 89 2.60 -0.45 -9.21
CA HIS A 89 3.09 -1.82 -9.14
C HIS A 89 4.47 -1.88 -9.80
N LEU A 90 5.45 -2.30 -9.02
CA LEU A 90 6.79 -2.63 -9.50
C LEU A 90 7.04 -4.06 -9.06
N PHE A 91 6.94 -5.00 -10.00
CA PHE A 91 7.18 -6.40 -9.70
C PHE A 91 8.43 -6.88 -10.43
N LEU A 92 9.24 -7.68 -9.75
CA LEU A 92 10.32 -8.45 -10.35
C LEU A 92 9.83 -9.75 -10.99
N MET A 93 8.61 -10.17 -10.66
CA MET A 93 7.97 -11.41 -11.11
C MET A 93 6.51 -11.16 -11.47
N GLU A 94 5.92 -12.01 -12.29
CA GLU A 94 4.51 -11.90 -12.67
C GLU A 94 3.58 -11.87 -11.43
N PRO A 95 2.80 -10.79 -11.20
CA PRO A 95 1.84 -10.75 -10.13
C PRO A 95 0.62 -11.61 -10.50
N THR A 96 0.55 -12.82 -9.97
CA THR A 96 -0.60 -13.73 -10.19
C THR A 96 -1.89 -13.29 -9.47
N ASN A 97 -1.88 -12.15 -8.78
CA ASN A 97 -2.88 -11.84 -7.77
C ASN A 97 -3.82 -10.68 -8.11
N LEU A 98 -5.02 -10.78 -7.53
CA LEU A 98 -6.04 -9.73 -7.51
C LEU A 98 -5.71 -8.75 -6.38
N CYS A 99 -5.93 -7.46 -6.61
CA CYS A 99 -6.00 -6.46 -5.55
C CYS A 99 -7.44 -5.97 -5.40
N PHE A 100 -7.82 -5.62 -4.17
CA PHE A 100 -9.03 -4.87 -3.88
C PHE A 100 -8.71 -3.92 -2.73
N LEU A 101 -9.56 -2.92 -2.54
CA LEU A 101 -9.36 -1.92 -1.50
C LEU A 101 -10.67 -1.66 -0.78
N GLU A 102 -10.55 -1.54 0.54
CA GLU A 102 -11.64 -1.21 1.43
C GLU A 102 -11.23 -0.01 2.30
N ALA A 103 -12.22 0.76 2.71
CA ALA A 103 -12.04 1.90 3.59
C ALA A 103 -13.06 1.83 4.73
N CYS A 104 -12.67 2.34 5.90
CA CYS A 104 -13.59 2.55 7.00
C CYS A 104 -13.35 3.92 7.61
N HIS A 105 -14.39 4.48 8.21
CA HIS A 105 -14.30 5.67 9.05
C HIS A 105 -14.70 5.25 10.47
N SER A 106 -13.77 5.39 11.41
CA SER A 106 -13.99 5.00 12.81
C SER A 106 -13.33 6.02 13.75
N ASN A 107 -14.11 6.48 14.73
CA ASN A 107 -13.60 7.31 15.83
C ASN A 107 -12.98 6.45 16.94
N LYS A 108 -13.12 5.12 16.89
CA LYS A 108 -12.60 4.16 17.86
C LYS A 108 -11.44 3.36 17.27
N LYS A 109 -10.63 2.74 18.13
CA LYS A 109 -9.60 1.77 17.72
C LYS A 109 -10.25 0.64 16.92
N LEU A 110 -9.60 0.25 15.82
CA LEU A 110 -10.08 -0.82 14.94
C LEU A 110 -10.15 -2.15 15.68
N ASN A 111 -11.22 -2.90 15.43
CA ASN A 111 -11.43 -4.26 15.93
C ASN A 111 -12.17 -5.12 14.88
N ILE A 112 -12.48 -6.37 15.22
CA ILE A 112 -13.13 -7.32 14.30
C ILE A 112 -14.54 -6.89 13.86
N LYS A 113 -15.20 -5.99 14.60
CA LYS A 113 -16.52 -5.44 14.27
C LYS A 113 -16.44 -4.19 13.39
N THR A 114 -15.24 -3.76 12.98
CA THR A 114 -15.06 -2.61 12.09
C THR A 114 -15.77 -2.87 10.77
N LYS A 115 -16.68 -1.98 10.39
CA LYS A 115 -17.37 -2.05 9.10
C LYS A 115 -16.49 -1.44 8.02
N TRP A 116 -16.07 -2.28 7.07
CA TRP A 116 -15.29 -1.89 5.91
C TRP A 116 -16.20 -1.74 4.70
N ILE A 117 -15.99 -0.67 3.93
CA ILE A 117 -16.70 -0.37 2.70
C ILE A 117 -15.74 -0.61 1.55
N LYS A 118 -16.16 -1.42 0.57
CA LYS A 118 -15.36 -1.69 -0.62
C LYS A 118 -15.31 -0.46 -1.51
N ILE A 119 -14.11 0.04 -1.77
CA ILE A 119 -13.87 1.21 -2.63
C ILE A 119 -13.25 0.84 -3.97
N LEU A 120 -12.59 -0.31 -4.05
CA LEU A 120 -12.12 -0.90 -5.30
C LEU A 120 -12.49 -2.38 -5.33
N ASN A 121 -13.22 -2.80 -6.35
CA ASN A 121 -13.49 -4.21 -6.61
C ASN A 121 -12.22 -4.97 -7.01
N LYS A 122 -12.27 -6.30 -6.91
CA LYS A 122 -11.14 -7.17 -7.29
C LYS A 122 -10.67 -6.85 -8.70
N LYS A 123 -9.42 -6.41 -8.82
CA LYS A 123 -8.77 -6.04 -10.08
C LYS A 123 -7.51 -6.89 -10.25
N LYS A 124 -7.36 -7.50 -11.42
CA LYS A 124 -6.11 -8.18 -11.79
C LYS A 124 -5.02 -7.14 -11.96
N LEU A 125 -3.88 -7.39 -11.33
CA LEU A 125 -2.68 -6.61 -11.54
C LEU A 125 -1.95 -7.12 -12.77
N LYS A 126 -1.33 -6.22 -13.52
CA LYS A 126 -0.44 -6.55 -14.62
C LYS A 126 0.98 -6.15 -14.23
N PRO A 127 2.00 -6.90 -14.66
CA PRO A 127 3.38 -6.43 -14.57
C PRO A 127 3.50 -5.12 -15.35
N LYS A 128 4.36 -4.22 -14.87
CA LYS A 128 4.73 -3.05 -15.64
C LYS A 128 5.67 -3.54 -16.75
N LYS A 129 5.20 -3.56 -18.00
CA LYS A 129 6.07 -3.77 -19.16
C LYS A 129 7.08 -2.62 -19.19
N SER A 130 8.36 -2.97 -19.25
CA SER A 130 9.48 -2.03 -19.49
C SER A 130 9.25 -1.24 -20.76
#